data_AF-A0A956L239-F1
#
_entry.id   AF-A0A956L239-F1
#
_cell.length_a   1.000
_cell.length_b   1.000
_cell.length_c   1.000
_cell.angle_alpha   90.00
_cell.angle_beta   90.00
_cell.angle_gamma   90.00
#
_symmetry.space_group_name_H-M   'P 1'
#
loop_
_entity.id
_entity.type
_entity.pdbx_description
1 polymer ?
#
loop_
_entity_poly.entity_id
_entity_poly.type
_entity_poly.pdbx_seq_one_letter_code
_entity_poly.pdbx_strand_id
1 'polypeptide(L)'
;MEHWPLALGATLTAAAGLWLVLRWRARPDARLADDARDPYRRWVQNAFLLVTGDCDYAHLPGSEARRMLAHWWDVYGPVELQRTLARLAQPQPRDSAWDLLRFILVSRLGVAAGMLPEEVSWAEILPVARRLQAAYPDWRAMAQAYVRARRQSRQLPLDGSDDDESMRQILDNLARLDDTRWAALAYN
;
A
#
# COMPACT_ATOMS: atom_id res chain seq x y z
N MET A 1 -9.28 37.23 35.72
CA MET A 1 -9.21 37.04 34.25
C MET A 1 -7.94 36.27 33.99
N GLU A 2 -8.12 34.97 33.82
CA GLU A 2 -7.10 33.94 33.87
C GLU A 2 -7.00 33.38 32.45
N HIS A 3 -5.81 33.44 31.85
CA HIS A 3 -5.55 32.88 30.53
C HIS A 3 -4.30 32.00 30.60
N TRP A 4 -4.56 30.70 30.63
CA TRP A 4 -3.59 29.62 30.50
C TRP A 4 -3.36 29.33 29.01
N PRO A 5 -2.13 29.30 28.48
CA PRO A 5 -1.91 28.73 27.15
C PRO A 5 -1.76 27.21 27.25
N LEU A 6 -2.68 26.53 26.57
CA LEU A 6 -2.72 25.10 26.33
C LEU A 6 -1.46 24.64 25.58
N ALA A 7 -0.51 24.06 26.31
CA ALA A 7 0.35 23.02 25.77
C ALA A 7 -0.43 21.71 25.82
N LEU A 8 -0.64 21.03 24.69
CA LEU A 8 -0.82 19.57 24.55
C LEU A 8 -1.26 19.23 23.12
N GLY A 9 -0.50 18.35 22.45
CA GLY A 9 -1.04 17.54 21.35
C GLY A 9 -0.18 17.41 20.11
N ALA A 10 1.05 16.88 20.20
CA ALA A 10 1.82 16.54 18.98
C ALA A 10 2.79 15.35 19.10
N THR A 11 2.57 14.38 20.00
CA THR A 11 3.59 13.34 20.27
C THR A 11 3.15 11.87 20.20
N LEU A 12 1.97 11.54 19.63
CA LEU A 12 1.49 10.14 19.64
C LEU A 12 1.27 9.47 18.27
N THR A 13 1.64 10.09 17.14
CA THR A 13 1.57 9.43 15.82
C THR A 13 2.86 8.73 15.40
N ALA A 14 4.02 9.14 15.92
CA ALA A 14 5.32 8.55 15.55
C ALA A 14 5.60 7.19 16.22
N ALA A 15 5.02 6.94 17.40
CA ALA A 15 5.28 5.71 18.17
C ALA A 15 4.64 4.44 17.57
N ALA A 16 3.53 4.58 16.84
CA ALA A 16 2.86 3.45 16.21
C ALA A 16 3.62 2.90 14.99
N GLY A 17 4.31 3.76 14.24
CA GLY A 17 5.14 3.37 13.10
C GLY A 17 6.41 2.61 13.53
N LEU A 18 7.04 3.04 14.63
CA LEU A 18 8.30 2.45 15.10
C LEU A 18 8.11 1.10 15.83
N TRP A 19 6.96 0.89 16.47
CA TRP A 19 6.65 -0.36 17.17
C TRP A 19 6.38 -1.54 16.23
N LEU A 20 5.85 -1.26 15.03
CA LEU A 20 5.62 -2.26 13.97
C LEU A 20 6.94 -2.76 13.35
N VAL A 21 7.92 -1.86 13.18
CA VAL A 21 9.23 -2.16 12.57
C VAL A 21 10.08 -3.10 13.43
N LEU A 22 9.95 -3.08 14.77
CA LEU A 22 10.88 -3.77 15.66
C LEU A 22 10.50 -5.22 16.03
N ARG A 23 9.29 -5.70 15.73
CA ARG A 23 8.79 -7.00 16.26
C ARG A 23 8.66 -8.13 15.23
N TRP A 24 8.95 -7.89 13.95
CA TRP A 24 8.54 -8.77 12.83
C TRP A 24 9.60 -9.75 12.29
N ARG A 25 10.54 -10.21 13.13
CA ARG A 25 11.60 -11.18 12.74
C ARG A 25 11.15 -12.65 12.66
N ALA A 26 9.93 -12.92 12.17
CA ALA A 26 9.45 -14.27 11.88
C ALA A 26 9.18 -14.41 10.36
N ARG A 27 10.27 -14.70 9.61
CA ARG A 27 10.41 -14.99 8.17
C ARG A 27 9.16 -14.83 7.26
N PRO A 28 8.84 -13.58 6.88
CA PRO A 28 7.96 -13.27 5.74
C PRO A 28 8.46 -13.83 4.38
N ASP A 29 9.72 -14.24 4.29
CA ASP A 29 10.41 -14.53 3.03
C ASP A 29 9.87 -15.74 2.24
N ALA A 30 9.40 -16.80 2.90
CA ALA A 30 9.09 -18.07 2.21
C ALA A 30 7.81 -17.98 1.36
N ARG A 31 6.74 -17.39 1.90
CA ARG A 31 5.46 -17.24 1.18
C ARG A 31 5.57 -16.20 0.07
N LEU A 32 6.27 -15.09 0.33
CA LEU A 32 6.61 -14.12 -0.70
C LEU A 32 7.37 -14.78 -1.86
N ALA A 33 8.36 -15.63 -1.55
CA ALA A 33 9.12 -16.36 -2.57
C ALA A 33 8.27 -17.38 -3.35
N ASP A 34 7.31 -18.05 -2.70
CA ASP A 34 6.40 -18.98 -3.36
C ASP A 34 5.44 -18.26 -4.31
N ASP A 35 4.78 -17.18 -3.86
CA ASP A 35 3.94 -16.32 -4.70
C ASP A 35 4.74 -15.71 -5.85
N ALA A 36 6.00 -15.32 -5.60
CA ALA A 36 6.88 -14.78 -6.63
C ALA A 36 7.16 -15.77 -7.76
N ARG A 37 6.83 -17.07 -7.65
CA ARG A 37 6.97 -18.01 -8.77
C ARG A 37 5.97 -17.75 -9.89
N ASP A 38 4.82 -17.17 -9.56
CA ASP A 38 3.86 -16.67 -10.54
C ASP A 38 4.32 -15.27 -11.01
N PRO A 39 4.59 -15.07 -12.31
CA PRO A 39 4.99 -13.76 -12.83
C PRO A 39 4.00 -12.63 -12.49
N TYR A 40 2.69 -12.93 -12.50
CA TYR A 40 1.65 -11.99 -12.13
C TYR A 40 1.75 -11.59 -10.65
N ARG A 41 1.80 -12.56 -9.75
CA ARG A 41 1.93 -12.28 -8.31
C ARG A 41 3.25 -11.57 -8.01
N ARG A 42 4.36 -11.93 -8.68
CA ARG A 42 5.65 -11.22 -8.57
C ARG A 42 5.54 -9.75 -8.96
N TRP A 43 4.85 -9.43 -10.05
CA TRP A 43 4.67 -8.04 -10.46
C TRP A 43 3.84 -7.27 -9.42
N VAL A 44 2.75 -7.87 -8.92
CA VAL A 44 1.93 -7.25 -7.87
C VAL A 44 2.73 -7.05 -6.58
N GLN A 45 3.58 -8.02 -6.22
CA GLN A 45 4.51 -7.89 -5.09
C GLN A 45 5.40 -6.67 -5.26
N ASN A 46 6.07 -6.53 -6.39
CA ASN A 46 6.90 -5.34 -6.66
C ASN A 46 6.08 -4.04 -6.54
N ALA A 47 4.83 -4.05 -7.01
CA ALA A 47 3.94 -2.90 -6.90
C ALA A 47 3.64 -2.53 -5.44
N PHE A 48 3.26 -3.49 -4.58
CA PHE A 48 2.97 -3.15 -3.18
C PHE A 48 4.23 -2.94 -2.32
N LEU A 49 5.34 -3.62 -2.63
CA LEU A 49 6.63 -3.47 -1.94
C LEU A 49 7.23 -2.09 -2.15
N LEU A 50 6.85 -1.40 -3.22
CA LEU A 50 7.12 0.03 -3.37
C LEU A 50 6.63 0.84 -2.14
N VAL A 51 5.47 0.47 -1.60
CA VAL A 51 4.84 1.15 -0.46
C VAL A 51 5.21 0.52 0.87
N THR A 52 5.28 -0.80 0.94
CA THR A 52 5.47 -1.55 2.20
C THR A 52 6.93 -1.88 2.50
N GLY A 53 7.82 -1.79 1.52
CA GLY A 53 9.25 -2.10 1.64
C GLY A 53 9.58 -3.58 1.53
N ASP A 54 9.05 -4.40 2.43
CA ASP A 54 9.46 -5.81 2.58
C ASP A 54 8.33 -6.77 3.00
N CYS A 55 7.08 -6.30 3.07
CA CYS A 55 5.98 -7.12 3.57
C CYS A 55 4.75 -7.15 2.64
N ASP A 56 4.14 -8.33 2.53
CA ASP A 56 2.75 -8.49 2.07
C ASP A 56 1.83 -8.44 3.29
N TYR A 57 0.86 -7.52 3.27
CA TYR A 57 -0.11 -7.39 4.35
C TYR A 57 -1.01 -8.62 4.53
N ALA A 58 -1.15 -9.49 3.53
CA ALA A 58 -1.88 -10.76 3.67
C ALA A 58 -1.22 -11.74 4.66
N HIS A 59 0.02 -11.48 5.06
CA HIS A 59 0.74 -12.31 6.03
C HIS A 59 0.73 -11.74 7.45
N LEU A 60 0.06 -10.60 7.67
CA LEU A 60 -0.10 -10.03 9.01
C LEU A 60 -0.97 -10.92 9.91
N PRO A 61 -0.76 -10.90 11.24
CA PRO A 61 -1.74 -11.43 12.17
C PRO A 61 -3.12 -10.80 11.93
N GLY A 62 -4.17 -11.62 11.85
CA GLY A 62 -5.50 -11.11 11.48
C GLY A 62 -6.07 -10.05 12.45
N SER A 63 -5.68 -10.06 13.73
CA SER A 63 -6.04 -9.01 14.69
C SER A 63 -5.37 -7.67 14.38
N GLU A 64 -4.14 -7.70 13.87
CA GLU A 64 -3.39 -6.54 13.44
C GLU A 64 -3.97 -5.96 12.14
N ALA A 65 -4.24 -6.82 11.17
CA ALA A 65 -4.89 -6.44 9.92
C ALA A 65 -6.27 -5.80 10.17
N ARG A 66 -7.09 -6.38 11.06
CA ARG A 66 -8.39 -5.79 11.46
C ARG A 66 -8.23 -4.42 12.11
N ARG A 67 -7.22 -4.23 12.97
CA ARG A 67 -6.92 -2.92 13.57
C ARG A 67 -6.53 -1.88 12.51
N MET A 68 -5.68 -2.25 11.55
CA MET A 68 -5.25 -1.36 10.46
C MET A 68 -6.42 -0.98 9.56
N LEU A 69 -7.27 -1.95 9.20
CA LEU A 69 -8.50 -1.71 8.42
C LEU A 69 -9.47 -0.79 9.16
N ALA A 70 -9.73 -1.02 10.45
CA ALA A 70 -10.60 -0.15 11.24
C ALA A 70 -10.03 1.28 11.33
N HIS A 71 -8.75 1.41 11.70
CA HIS A 71 -8.16 2.71 11.99
C HIS A 71 -7.88 3.58 10.75
N TRP A 72 -7.42 2.98 9.65
CA TRP A 72 -7.02 3.73 8.46
C TRP A 72 -8.09 3.81 7.39
N TRP A 73 -9.08 2.93 7.45
CA TRP A 73 -10.06 2.75 6.38
C TRP A 73 -11.51 2.74 6.85
N ASP A 74 -11.76 2.76 8.16
CA ASP A 74 -13.10 2.63 8.74
C ASP A 74 -13.81 1.33 8.29
N VAL A 75 -13.03 0.25 8.12
CA VAL A 75 -13.51 -1.06 7.68
C VAL A 75 -13.55 -2.02 8.86
N TYR A 76 -14.77 -2.43 9.24
CA TYR A 76 -15.01 -3.35 10.37
C TYR A 76 -15.48 -4.74 9.93
N GLY A 77 -15.80 -4.93 8.65
CA GLY A 77 -16.35 -6.18 8.12
C GLY A 77 -16.19 -6.34 6.61
N PRO A 78 -16.58 -7.52 6.06
CA PRO A 78 -16.46 -7.82 4.64
C PRO A 78 -17.25 -6.87 3.72
N VAL A 79 -18.40 -6.37 4.19
CA VAL A 79 -19.25 -5.46 3.41
C VAL A 79 -18.58 -4.09 3.25
N GLU A 80 -18.04 -3.52 4.33
CA GLU A 80 -17.29 -2.26 4.30
C GLU A 80 -16.01 -2.41 3.47
N LEU A 81 -15.35 -3.57 3.55
CA LEU A 81 -14.18 -3.88 2.74
C LEU A 81 -14.54 -3.83 1.24
N GLN A 82 -15.60 -4.53 0.82
CA GLN A 82 -16.04 -4.53 -0.58
C GLN A 82 -16.39 -3.13 -1.08
N ARG A 83 -17.10 -2.31 -0.28
CA ARG A 83 -17.38 -0.92 -0.65
C ARG A 83 -16.11 -0.10 -0.81
N THR A 84 -15.13 -0.30 0.08
CA THR A 84 -13.83 0.39 0.01
C THR A 84 -13.05 -0.01 -1.23
N LEU A 85 -12.97 -1.31 -1.53
CA LEU A 85 -12.33 -1.82 -2.74
C LEU A 85 -13.03 -1.30 -4.00
N ALA A 86 -14.36 -1.35 -4.05
CA ALA A 86 -15.13 -0.81 -5.17
C ALA A 86 -14.84 0.68 -5.40
N ARG A 87 -14.77 1.50 -4.35
CA ARG A 87 -14.42 2.92 -4.42
C ARG A 87 -13.02 3.14 -4.98
N LEU A 88 -12.02 2.40 -4.47
CA LEU A 88 -10.64 2.51 -4.94
C LEU A 88 -10.47 2.03 -6.39
N ALA A 89 -11.28 1.08 -6.83
CA ALA A 89 -11.27 0.58 -8.19
C ALA A 89 -12.06 1.45 -9.18
N GLN A 90 -12.74 2.53 -8.75
CA GLN A 90 -13.50 3.37 -9.67
C GLN A 90 -12.58 3.96 -10.76
N PRO A 91 -12.92 3.83 -12.05
CA PRO A 91 -12.17 4.49 -13.12
C PRO A 91 -12.17 6.00 -12.94
N GLN A 92 -11.00 6.61 -13.10
CA GLN A 92 -10.83 8.06 -13.12
C GLN A 92 -10.30 8.48 -14.50
N PRO A 93 -10.48 9.75 -14.93
CA PRO A 93 -9.98 10.23 -16.22
C PRO A 93 -8.48 9.98 -16.42
N ARG A 94 -7.73 9.89 -15.32
CA ARG A 94 -6.38 9.31 -15.28
C ARG A 94 -6.34 8.33 -14.13
N ASP A 95 -5.97 7.09 -14.42
CA ASP A 95 -5.77 6.10 -13.38
C ASP A 95 -4.68 6.59 -12.42
N SER A 96 -5.01 6.58 -11.13
CA SER A 96 -4.17 7.12 -10.07
C SER A 96 -3.45 5.98 -9.37
N ALA A 97 -2.12 5.98 -9.43
CA ALA A 97 -1.27 5.07 -8.67
C ALA A 97 -1.66 5.05 -7.18
N TRP A 98 -2.10 6.19 -6.65
CA TRP A 98 -2.57 6.32 -5.26
C TRP A 98 -3.71 5.36 -4.92
N ASP A 99 -4.80 5.41 -5.69
CA ASP A 99 -5.99 4.62 -5.38
C ASP A 99 -5.76 3.15 -5.72
N LEU A 100 -5.11 2.87 -6.85
CA LEU A 100 -4.90 1.50 -7.32
C LEU A 100 -3.86 0.73 -6.50
N LEU A 101 -2.77 1.36 -6.04
CA LEU A 101 -1.84 0.69 -5.11
C LEU A 101 -2.51 0.48 -3.75
N ARG A 102 -3.31 1.45 -3.28
CA ARG A 102 -4.07 1.27 -2.05
C ARG A 102 -5.14 0.19 -2.17
N PHE A 103 -5.75 -0.02 -3.34
CA PHE A 103 -6.64 -1.16 -3.60
C PHE A 103 -5.91 -2.47 -3.29
N ILE A 104 -4.71 -2.65 -3.87
CA ILE A 104 -3.89 -3.85 -3.65
C ILE A 104 -3.63 -4.04 -2.15
N LEU A 105 -3.14 -3.00 -1.47
CA LEU A 105 -2.83 -3.06 -0.03
C LEU A 105 -4.05 -3.41 0.83
N VAL A 106 -5.21 -2.80 0.55
CA VAL A 106 -6.46 -3.06 1.28
C VAL A 106 -6.99 -4.47 1.00
N SER A 107 -6.88 -4.94 -0.24
CA SER A 107 -7.27 -6.30 -0.62
C SER A 107 -6.43 -7.33 0.13
N ARG A 108 -5.10 -7.15 0.17
CA ARG A 108 -4.19 -8.02 0.94
C ARG A 108 -4.45 -7.94 2.45
N LEU A 109 -4.72 -6.75 3.01
CA LEU A 109 -5.18 -6.63 4.40
C LEU A 109 -6.48 -7.40 4.66
N GLY A 110 -7.42 -7.37 3.71
CA GLY A 110 -8.67 -8.13 3.78
C GLY A 110 -8.46 -9.64 3.90
N VAL A 111 -7.44 -10.17 3.22
CA VAL A 111 -7.02 -11.58 3.33
C VAL A 111 -6.56 -11.89 4.75
N ALA A 112 -5.58 -11.14 5.27
CA ALA A 112 -5.09 -11.34 6.63
C ALA A 112 -6.20 -11.20 7.69
N ALA A 113 -7.13 -10.26 7.49
CA ALA A 113 -8.25 -10.03 8.40
C ALA A 113 -9.31 -11.15 8.39
N GLY A 114 -9.27 -12.06 7.40
CA GLY A 114 -10.27 -13.10 7.18
C GLY A 114 -11.57 -12.56 6.55
N MET A 115 -11.52 -11.39 5.92
CA MET A 115 -12.67 -10.72 5.30
C MET A 115 -12.77 -10.98 3.79
N LEU A 116 -11.70 -11.48 3.17
CA LEU A 116 -11.60 -11.77 1.75
C LEU A 116 -10.79 -13.06 1.55
N PRO A 117 -11.26 -14.06 0.78
CA PRO A 117 -10.42 -15.21 0.43
C PRO A 117 -9.20 -14.81 -0.40
N GLU A 118 -8.08 -15.49 -0.22
CA GLU A 118 -6.82 -15.15 -0.90
C GLU A 118 -6.93 -15.21 -2.43
N GLU A 119 -7.53 -16.25 -2.98
CA GLU A 119 -7.70 -16.38 -4.44
C GLU A 119 -8.64 -15.32 -5.02
N VAL A 120 -9.62 -14.86 -4.23
CA VAL A 120 -10.49 -13.74 -4.64
C VAL A 120 -9.69 -12.44 -4.65
N SER A 121 -8.84 -12.20 -3.64
CA SER A 121 -7.94 -11.04 -3.62
C SER A 121 -7.06 -11.01 -4.86
N TRP A 122 -6.41 -12.12 -5.22
CA TRP A 122 -5.59 -12.19 -6.42
C TRP A 122 -6.38 -11.98 -7.72
N ALA A 123 -7.59 -12.54 -7.82
CA ALA A 123 -8.45 -12.34 -8.99
C ALA A 123 -8.91 -10.88 -9.14
N GLU A 124 -9.26 -10.22 -8.04
CA GLU A 124 -9.70 -8.82 -8.04
C GLU A 124 -8.55 -7.83 -8.27
N ILE A 125 -7.33 -8.17 -7.84
CA ILE A 125 -6.14 -7.34 -8.10
C ILE A 125 -5.76 -7.37 -9.60
N LEU A 126 -6.04 -8.44 -10.34
CA LEU A 126 -5.59 -8.59 -11.72
C LEU A 126 -6.02 -7.43 -12.64
N PRO A 127 -7.31 -7.02 -12.70
CA PRO A 127 -7.71 -5.85 -13.50
C PRO A 127 -7.08 -4.54 -13.00
N VAL A 128 -6.77 -4.41 -11.71
CA VAL A 128 -6.09 -3.24 -11.13
C VAL A 128 -4.62 -3.19 -11.52
N ALA A 129 -3.93 -4.33 -11.51
CA ALA A 129 -2.54 -4.47 -11.94
C ALA A 129 -2.39 -4.09 -13.43
N ARG A 130 -3.30 -4.57 -14.28
CA ARG A 130 -3.34 -4.21 -15.71
C ARG A 130 -3.50 -2.71 -15.93
N ARG A 131 -4.36 -2.05 -15.14
CA ARG A 131 -4.57 -0.60 -15.19
C ARG A 131 -3.33 0.18 -14.79
N LEU A 132 -2.69 -0.20 -13.68
CA LEU A 132 -1.41 0.39 -13.26
C LEU A 132 -0.34 0.24 -14.33
N GLN A 133 -0.20 -0.95 -14.90
CA GLN A 133 0.80 -1.24 -15.92
C GLN A 133 0.55 -0.48 -17.23
N ALA A 134 -0.72 -0.22 -17.58
CA ALA A 134 -1.09 0.58 -18.75
C ALA A 134 -0.92 2.10 -18.53
N ALA A 135 -1.12 2.56 -17.29
CA ALA A 135 -1.06 3.98 -16.93
C ALA A 135 0.38 4.52 -16.78
N TYR A 136 1.36 3.65 -16.52
CA TYR A 136 2.73 4.05 -16.23
C TYR A 136 3.74 3.29 -17.10
N PRO A 137 4.82 3.94 -17.57
CA PRO A 137 5.84 3.29 -18.40
C PRO A 137 6.82 2.41 -17.61
N ASP A 138 7.00 2.67 -16.31
CA ASP A 138 7.95 1.98 -15.43
C ASP A 138 7.62 2.18 -13.93
N TRP A 139 8.37 1.50 -13.05
CA TRP A 139 8.23 1.60 -11.60
C TRP A 139 8.46 3.02 -11.09
N ARG A 140 9.41 3.75 -11.69
CA ARG A 140 9.79 5.11 -11.25
C ARG A 140 8.65 6.09 -11.49
N ALA A 141 8.03 6.06 -12.66
CA ALA A 141 6.87 6.88 -13.00
C ALA A 141 5.68 6.59 -12.08
N MET A 142 5.41 5.31 -11.78
CA MET A 142 4.36 4.93 -10.85
C MET A 142 4.64 5.42 -9.42
N ALA A 143 5.88 5.28 -8.93
CA ALA A 143 6.31 5.76 -7.61
C ALA A 143 6.17 7.27 -7.47
N GLN A 144 6.65 8.02 -8.46
CA GLN A 144 6.52 9.47 -8.48
C GLN A 144 5.05 9.90 -8.49
N ALA A 145 4.19 9.23 -9.27
CA ALA A 145 2.76 9.49 -9.29
C ALA A 145 2.11 9.23 -7.92
N TYR A 146 2.48 8.13 -7.25
CA TYR A 146 1.97 7.79 -5.93
C TYR A 146 2.37 8.84 -4.87
N VAL A 147 3.66 9.18 -4.79
CA VAL A 147 4.15 10.15 -3.79
C VAL A 147 3.59 11.54 -4.06
N ARG A 148 3.50 11.97 -5.33
CA ARG A 148 2.87 13.25 -5.70
C ARG A 148 1.42 13.32 -5.24
N ALA A 149 0.63 12.28 -5.48
CA ALA A 149 -0.76 12.22 -5.03
C ALA A 149 -0.87 12.22 -3.50
N ARG A 150 0.04 11.53 -2.80
CA ARG A 150 0.12 11.58 -1.34
C ARG A 150 0.37 13.00 -0.82
N ARG A 151 1.33 13.73 -1.41
CA ARG A 151 1.60 15.14 -1.07
C ARG A 151 0.36 16.01 -1.26
N GLN A 152 -0.31 15.87 -2.39
CA GLN A 152 -1.55 16.61 -2.70
C GLN A 152 -2.65 16.33 -1.65
N SER A 153 -2.86 15.06 -1.28
CA SER A 153 -3.84 14.67 -0.26
C SER A 153 -3.58 15.28 1.12
N ARG A 154 -2.32 15.59 1.41
CA ARG A 154 -1.86 16.20 2.67
C ARG A 154 -1.59 17.69 2.57
N GLN A 155 -1.84 18.30 1.41
CA GLN A 155 -1.58 19.72 1.14
C GLN A 155 -0.11 20.12 1.36
N LEU A 156 0.82 19.21 1.04
CA LEU A 156 2.26 19.44 1.14
C LEU A 156 2.86 20.01 -0.17
N PRO A 157 4.02 20.71 -0.09
CA PRO A 157 4.79 21.11 -1.27
C PRO A 157 5.09 19.94 -2.21
N LEU A 158 4.96 20.15 -3.51
CA LEU A 158 5.13 19.08 -4.51
C LEU A 158 6.60 18.72 -4.78
N ASP A 159 7.54 19.58 -4.39
CA ASP A 159 8.98 19.36 -4.53
C ASP A 159 9.53 18.31 -3.56
N GLY A 160 8.74 17.89 -2.57
CA GLY A 160 9.13 16.91 -1.55
C GLY A 160 9.98 17.48 -0.42
N SER A 161 10.08 18.81 -0.31
CA SER A 161 10.80 19.49 0.79
C SER A 161 10.29 19.08 2.18
N ASP A 162 8.98 18.83 2.29
CA ASP A 162 8.31 18.42 3.53
C ASP A 162 7.93 16.92 3.54
N ASP A 163 8.64 16.09 2.77
CA ASP A 163 8.36 14.65 2.79
C ASP A 163 8.64 14.04 4.17
N ASP A 164 7.67 13.28 4.68
CA ASP A 164 7.87 12.44 5.86
C ASP A 164 8.76 11.22 5.54
N GLU A 165 9.18 10.53 6.59
CA GLU A 165 10.04 9.34 6.46
C GLU A 165 9.41 8.25 5.58
N SER A 166 8.09 8.11 5.65
CA SER A 166 7.38 7.11 4.86
C SER A 166 7.36 7.46 3.36
N MET A 167 7.31 8.73 2.99
CA MET A 167 7.43 9.16 1.59
C MET A 167 8.86 9.01 1.06
N ARG A 168 9.86 9.33 1.88
CA ARG A 168 11.27 9.05 1.55
C ARG A 168 11.51 7.55 1.35
N GLN A 169 10.98 6.72 2.26
CA GLN A 169 11.11 5.27 2.17
C GLN A 169 10.54 4.69 0.86
N ILE A 170 9.45 5.25 0.33
CA ILE A 170 8.89 4.80 -0.96
C ILE A 170 9.88 5.04 -2.11
N LEU A 171 10.57 6.17 -2.09
CA LEU A 171 11.60 6.50 -3.08
C LEU A 171 12.86 5.63 -2.89
N ASP A 172 13.21 5.30 -1.65
CA ASP A 172 14.32 4.38 -1.37
C ASP A 172 14.00 2.93 -1.77
N ASN A 173 12.74 2.51 -1.63
CA ASN A 173 12.28 1.20 -2.09
C ASN A 173 12.44 1.04 -3.61
N LEU A 174 12.29 2.14 -4.38
CA LEU A 174 12.51 2.12 -5.83
C LEU A 174 13.92 1.66 -6.20
N ALA A 175 14.95 2.05 -5.43
CA ALA A 175 16.32 1.62 -5.69
C ALA A 175 16.51 0.10 -5.58
N ARG A 176 15.66 -0.59 -4.80
CA ARG A 176 15.64 -2.06 -4.70
C ARG A 176 14.83 -2.71 -5.83
N LEU A 177 13.95 -1.96 -6.48
CA LEU A 177 13.07 -2.43 -7.55
C LEU A 177 13.64 -2.21 -8.96
N ASP A 178 14.65 -1.33 -9.12
CA ASP A 178 15.31 -1.05 -10.41
C ASP A 178 15.93 -2.32 -11.03
N ASP A 179 16.28 -3.31 -10.20
CA ASP A 179 16.77 -4.65 -10.62
C ASP A 179 15.65 -5.59 -11.10
N THR A 180 14.38 -5.24 -10.90
CA THR A 180 13.24 -6.04 -11.34
C THR A 180 12.69 -5.50 -12.65
N ARG A 181 12.69 -6.33 -13.70
CA ARG A 181 12.14 -5.93 -15.00
C ARG A 181 10.67 -5.54 -14.80
N TRP A 182 10.31 -4.29 -15.09
CA TRP A 182 8.94 -3.83 -15.36
C TRP A 182 8.24 -4.64 -16.48
N ALA A 183 9.02 -5.47 -17.19
CA ALA A 183 8.64 -6.35 -18.31
C ALA A 183 7.16 -6.66 -18.29
N ALA A 184 6.50 -6.22 -19.35
CA ALA A 184 5.07 -6.36 -19.49
C ALA A 184 4.70 -7.83 -19.31
N LEU A 185 3.91 -8.12 -18.28
CA LEU A 185 3.28 -9.43 -18.20
C LEU A 185 2.41 -9.57 -19.44
N ALA A 186 2.77 -10.52 -20.31
CA ALA A 186 1.93 -10.93 -21.42
C ALA A 186 0.74 -11.65 -20.79
N TYR A 187 -0.31 -10.88 -20.49
CA TYR A 187 -1.58 -11.45 -20.05
C TYR A 187 -2.26 -12.07 -21.28
N ASN A 188 -1.89 -13.30 -21.60
CA ASN A 188 -2.63 -14.11 -22.56
C ASN A 188 -3.88 -14.68 -21.88
#